data_AF-A0A0R3E7J5-F1
#
_entry.id   AF-A0A0R3E7J5-F1
#
_cell.length_a   1.000
_cell.length_b   1.000
_cell.length_c   1.000
_cell.angle_alpha   90.00
_cell.angle_beta   90.00
_cell.angle_gamma   90.00
#
_symmetry.space_group_name_H-M   'P 1'
#
loop_
_entity.id
_entity.type
_entity.pdbx_description
1 polymer ?
#
loop_
_entity_poly.entity_id
_entity_poly.type
_entity_poly.pdbx_seq_one_letter_code
_entity_poly.pdbx_strand_id
1 'polypeptide(L)'
;MTFAFDPPFLSDRLRKAQGMTRPLMLEIIDKACRRIPSLGQSERTARLMRLIDAEAWTDAALALIELELPLWHIRRIAYDEGEWHCALSRERELPDWLDAAVEGCHGDLAIALTSAFVEVQVLTAETSLPSVPSVRPTADALYERAACENFS
;
A
#
# COMPACT_ATOMS: atom_id res chain seq x y z
N MET A 1 -11.21 15.62 9.56
CA MET A 1 -9.99 15.58 10.40
C MET A 1 -9.28 14.29 10.01
N THR A 2 -8.40 14.36 9.03
CA THR A 2 -7.71 13.18 8.48
C THR A 2 -6.68 12.73 9.50
N PHE A 3 -6.82 11.52 10.05
CA PHE A 3 -5.78 10.93 10.88
C PHE A 3 -4.58 10.65 9.96
N ALA A 4 -3.40 11.10 10.37
CA ALA A 4 -2.17 10.77 9.65
C ALA A 4 -1.99 9.25 9.69
N PHE A 5 -1.61 8.66 8.55
CA PHE A 5 -1.22 7.26 8.47
C PHE A 5 -0.12 6.97 9.50
N ASP A 6 -0.42 6.12 10.48
CA ASP A 6 0.53 5.65 11.51
C ASP A 6 0.80 4.15 11.29
N PRO A 7 1.73 3.80 10.39
CA PRO A 7 1.97 2.42 10.02
C PRO A 7 2.41 1.49 11.16
N PRO A 8 3.32 1.89 12.07
CA PRO A 8 3.71 1.05 13.21
C PRO A 8 2.52 0.60 14.06
N PHE A 9 1.54 1.50 14.29
CA PHE A 9 0.32 1.16 15.02
C PHE A 9 -0.52 0.14 14.26
N LEU A 10 -0.71 0.32 12.95
CA LEU A 10 -1.56 -0.56 12.15
C LEU A 10 -0.92 -1.95 11.99
N SER A 11 0.39 -2.04 11.74
CA SER A 11 1.11 -3.32 11.67
C SER A 11 1.09 -4.08 13.01
N ASP A 12 1.25 -3.38 14.15
CA ASP A 12 1.14 -4.02 15.48
C ASP A 12 -0.28 -4.52 15.76
N ARG A 13 -1.30 -3.76 15.36
CA ARG A 13 -2.70 -4.15 15.51
C ARG A 13 -3.05 -5.37 14.66
N LEU A 14 -2.57 -5.45 13.41
CA LEU A 14 -2.75 -6.61 12.54
C LEU A 14 -2.10 -7.87 13.14
N ARG A 15 -0.86 -7.76 13.63
CA ARG A 15 -0.13 -8.88 14.27
C ARG A 15 -0.84 -9.45 15.51
N LYS A 16 -1.58 -8.61 16.25
CA LYS A 16 -2.29 -9.02 17.48
C LYS A 16 -3.71 -9.49 17.23
N ALA A 17 -4.25 -9.30 16.02
CA ALA A 17 -5.61 -9.68 15.70
C ALA A 17 -5.72 -11.21 15.58
N GLN A 18 -6.81 -11.80 16.06
CA GLN A 18 -7.04 -13.24 15.92
C GLN A 18 -7.61 -13.62 14.55
N GLY A 19 -8.16 -12.65 13.83
CA GLY A 19 -8.81 -12.81 12.53
C GLY A 19 -9.28 -11.46 12.02
N MET A 20 -9.56 -11.37 10.71
CA MET A 20 -10.06 -10.15 10.12
C MET A 20 -11.47 -9.82 10.63
N THR A 21 -11.75 -8.53 10.85
CA THR A 21 -13.05 -8.06 11.31
C THR A 21 -13.44 -6.79 10.57
N ARG A 22 -14.74 -6.48 10.52
CA ARG A 22 -15.25 -5.26 9.90
C ARG A 22 -14.59 -3.99 10.44
N PRO A 23 -14.46 -3.76 11.76
CA PRO A 23 -13.83 -2.56 12.28
C PRO A 23 -12.34 -2.45 11.91
N LEU A 24 -11.62 -3.59 11.86
CA LEU A 24 -10.22 -3.61 11.44
C LEU A 24 -10.07 -3.30 9.95
N MET A 25 -10.90 -3.91 9.08
CA MET A 25 -10.89 -3.63 7.65
C MET A 25 -11.21 -2.15 7.34
N LEU A 26 -12.22 -1.58 8.02
CA LEU A 26 -12.56 -0.16 7.85
C LEU A 26 -11.45 0.78 8.33
N GLU A 27 -10.73 0.41 9.39
CA GLU A 27 -9.57 1.19 9.84
C GLU A 27 -8.42 1.12 8.83
N ILE A 28 -8.15 -0.04 8.24
CA ILE A 28 -7.15 -0.16 7.16
C ILE A 28 -7.54 0.74 5.99
N ILE A 29 -8.82 0.75 5.60
CA ILE A 29 -9.30 1.64 4.54
C ILE A 29 -9.09 3.11 4.92
N ASP A 30 -9.47 3.51 6.12
CA ASP A 30 -9.35 4.90 6.57
C ASP A 30 -7.88 5.37 6.66
N LYS A 31 -6.99 4.53 7.20
CA LYS A 31 -5.61 4.91 7.49
C LYS A 31 -4.65 4.67 6.34
N ALA A 32 -4.78 3.55 5.64
CA ALA A 32 -3.81 3.12 4.65
C ALA A 32 -4.22 3.45 3.21
N CYS A 33 -5.51 3.65 2.90
CA CYS A 33 -5.94 3.83 1.51
C CYS A 33 -5.99 5.31 1.12
N ARG A 34 -5.35 5.65 -0.01
CA ARG A 34 -5.32 7.02 -0.55
C ARG A 34 -6.17 7.17 -1.81
N ARG A 35 -6.35 6.09 -2.59
CA ARG A 35 -7.05 6.13 -3.89
C ARG A 35 -8.56 5.97 -3.72
N ILE A 36 -9.03 5.16 -2.78
CA ILE A 36 -10.45 4.92 -2.52
C ILE A 36 -11.23 6.22 -2.27
N PRO A 37 -10.77 7.17 -1.41
CA PRO A 37 -11.45 8.46 -1.25
C PRO A 37 -11.55 9.25 -2.58
N SER A 38 -10.53 9.17 -3.43
CA SER A 38 -10.51 9.86 -4.73
C SER A 38 -11.40 9.21 -5.80
N LEU A 39 -11.66 7.90 -5.68
CA LEU A 39 -12.52 7.15 -6.60
C LEU A 39 -14.03 7.35 -6.32
N GLY A 40 -14.39 7.91 -5.16
CA GLY A 40 -15.79 8.12 -4.78
C GLY A 40 -16.62 6.83 -4.74
N GLN A 41 -17.93 6.94 -4.97
CA GLN A 41 -18.86 5.80 -5.07
C GLN A 41 -18.74 5.09 -6.44
N SER A 42 -17.53 4.69 -6.81
CA SER A 42 -17.31 3.85 -7.98
C SER A 42 -17.91 2.45 -7.78
N GLU A 43 -18.24 1.75 -8.88
CA GLU A 43 -18.70 0.35 -8.82
C GLU A 43 -17.72 -0.56 -8.07
N ARG A 44 -16.42 -0.32 -8.22
CA ARG A 44 -15.38 -1.08 -7.53
C ARG A 44 -15.37 -0.82 -6.02
N THR A 45 -15.55 0.43 -5.60
CA THR A 45 -15.71 0.79 -4.17
C THR A 45 -16.99 0.15 -3.60
N ALA A 46 -18.10 0.17 -4.34
CA ALA A 46 -19.34 -0.47 -3.94
C ALA A 46 -19.22 -2.00 -3.86
N ARG A 47 -18.42 -2.62 -4.75
CA ARG A 47 -18.09 -4.06 -4.66
C ARG A 47 -17.28 -4.36 -3.40
N LEU A 48 -16.26 -3.56 -3.09
CA LEU A 48 -15.48 -3.71 -1.87
C LEU A 48 -16.37 -3.64 -0.62
N MET A 49 -17.26 -2.64 -0.53
CA MET A 49 -18.19 -2.53 0.60
C MET A 49 -19.13 -3.73 0.72
N ARG A 50 -19.63 -4.29 -0.39
CA ARG A 50 -20.44 -5.51 -0.37
C ARG A 50 -19.67 -6.73 0.13
N LEU A 51 -18.39 -6.87 -0.24
CA LEU A 51 -17.53 -7.94 0.27
C LEU A 51 -17.32 -7.80 1.79
N ILE A 52 -17.13 -6.57 2.27
CA ILE A 52 -17.01 -6.26 3.70
C ILE A 52 -18.29 -6.59 4.46
N ASP A 53 -19.45 -6.21 3.93
CA ASP A 53 -20.74 -6.50 4.57
C ASP A 53 -21.10 -7.98 4.55
N ALA A 54 -20.56 -8.75 3.58
CA ALA A 54 -20.67 -10.20 3.52
C ALA A 54 -19.58 -10.94 4.31
N GLU A 55 -18.69 -10.22 5.02
CA GLU A 55 -17.53 -10.78 5.75
C GLU A 55 -16.60 -11.64 4.88
N ALA A 56 -16.59 -11.38 3.57
CA ALA A 56 -15.71 -12.05 2.61
C ALA A 56 -14.31 -11.41 2.67
N TRP A 57 -13.62 -11.60 3.80
CA TRP A 57 -12.41 -10.85 4.15
C TRP A 57 -11.25 -11.04 3.18
N THR A 58 -11.04 -12.26 2.70
CA THR A 58 -10.00 -12.54 1.69
C THR A 58 -10.30 -11.82 0.39
N ASP A 59 -11.53 -11.93 -0.13
CA ASP A 59 -11.93 -11.24 -1.36
C ASP A 59 -11.88 -9.71 -1.19
N ALA A 60 -12.26 -9.20 -0.02
CA ALA A 60 -12.16 -7.78 0.30
C ALA A 60 -10.69 -7.32 0.30
N ALA A 61 -9.77 -8.09 0.88
CA ALA A 61 -8.33 -7.79 0.85
C ALA A 61 -7.76 -7.81 -0.58
N LEU A 62 -8.15 -8.78 -1.40
CA LEU A 62 -7.76 -8.84 -2.82
C LEU A 62 -8.27 -7.63 -3.59
N ALA A 63 -9.55 -7.28 -3.43
CA ALA A 63 -10.15 -6.11 -4.06
C ALA A 63 -9.47 -4.80 -3.60
N LEU A 64 -9.04 -4.73 -2.33
CA LEU A 64 -8.29 -3.59 -1.79
C LEU A 64 -6.93 -3.44 -2.48
N ILE A 65 -6.17 -4.54 -2.61
CA ILE A 65 -4.88 -4.57 -3.29
C ILE A 65 -5.02 -4.12 -4.75
N GLU A 66 -6.02 -4.64 -5.48
CA GLU A 66 -6.28 -4.23 -6.88
C GLU A 66 -6.59 -2.73 -7.01
N LEU A 67 -7.32 -2.16 -6.05
CA LEU A 67 -7.73 -0.76 -6.06
C LEU A 67 -6.59 0.19 -5.70
N GLU A 68 -5.82 -0.13 -4.66
CA GLU A 68 -4.82 0.77 -4.10
C GLU A 68 -3.42 0.56 -4.70
N LEU A 69 -3.10 -0.67 -5.12
CA LEU A 69 -1.78 -1.07 -5.60
C LEU A 69 -1.80 -1.56 -7.06
N PRO A 70 -2.22 -0.75 -8.05
CA PRO A 70 -2.38 -1.22 -9.43
C PRO A 70 -1.09 -1.65 -10.14
N LEU A 71 0.08 -1.36 -9.57
CA LEU A 71 1.38 -1.79 -10.10
C LEU A 71 1.96 -2.99 -9.34
N TRP A 72 1.33 -3.42 -8.25
CA TRP A 72 1.74 -4.57 -7.46
C TRP A 72 0.84 -5.75 -7.77
N HIS A 73 1.44 -6.94 -7.71
CA HIS A 73 0.77 -8.20 -7.96
C HIS A 73 1.05 -9.15 -6.80
N ILE A 74 0.10 -10.06 -6.56
CA ILE A 74 0.34 -11.18 -5.66
C ILE A 74 1.27 -12.16 -6.35
N ARG A 75 2.46 -12.33 -5.77
CA ARG A 75 3.48 -13.26 -6.26
C ARG A 75 3.33 -14.62 -5.62
N ARG A 76 3.13 -14.65 -4.30
CA ARG A 76 3.06 -15.89 -3.52
C ARG A 76 1.95 -15.81 -2.50
N ILE A 77 1.19 -16.88 -2.40
CA ILE A 77 0.37 -17.22 -1.23
C ILE A 77 0.77 -18.64 -0.85
N ALA A 78 1.43 -18.79 0.28
CA ALA A 78 1.85 -20.08 0.80
C ALA A 78 1.32 -20.25 2.22
N TYR A 79 1.07 -21.48 2.62
CA TYR A 79 0.77 -21.82 4.01
C TYR A 79 1.91 -22.68 4.53
N ASP A 80 2.63 -22.19 5.54
CA ASP A 80 3.78 -22.86 6.12
C ASP A 80 3.83 -22.61 7.63
N GLU A 81 4.28 -23.61 8.39
CA GLU A 81 4.43 -23.55 9.85
C GLU A 81 3.21 -23.01 10.65
N GLY A 82 2.00 -23.15 10.11
CA GLY A 82 0.78 -22.67 10.75
C GLY A 82 0.34 -21.27 10.34
N GLU A 83 1.11 -20.59 9.49
CA GLU A 83 0.86 -19.22 9.04
C GLU A 83 0.71 -19.15 7.52
N TRP A 84 -0.10 -18.19 7.07
CA TRP A 84 -0.14 -17.74 5.70
C TRP A 84 0.99 -16.75 5.44
N HIS A 85 1.67 -16.93 4.32
CA HIS A 85 2.75 -16.08 3.81
C HIS A 85 2.32 -15.49 2.47
N CYS A 86 2.08 -14.17 2.45
CA CYS A 86 1.63 -13.44 1.27
C CYS A 86 2.71 -12.47 0.81
N ALA A 87 3.18 -12.64 -0.42
CA ALA A 87 4.19 -11.77 -1.01
C ALA A 87 3.60 -10.94 -2.16
N LEU A 88 3.82 -9.63 -2.13
CA LEU A 88 3.47 -8.68 -3.17
C LEU A 88 4.73 -8.22 -3.88
N SER A 89 4.70 -8.16 -5.21
CA SER A 89 5.81 -7.64 -6.01
C SER A 89 5.33 -6.78 -7.17
N ARG A 90 6.17 -5.83 -7.58
CA ARG A 90 5.99 -5.07 -8.84
C ARG A 90 6.53 -5.83 -10.05
N GLU A 91 7.37 -6.84 -9.85
CA GLU A 91 8.14 -7.53 -10.88
C GLU A 91 7.65 -8.98 -11.00
N ARG A 92 6.83 -9.25 -12.01
CA ARG A 92 6.18 -10.56 -12.18
C ARG A 92 7.13 -11.69 -12.60
N GLU A 93 8.28 -11.37 -13.21
CA GLU A 93 9.13 -12.36 -13.89
C GLU A 93 10.54 -12.51 -13.29
N LEU A 94 10.89 -11.73 -12.25
CA LEU A 94 12.22 -11.88 -11.65
C LEU A 94 12.28 -13.08 -10.72
N PRO A 95 13.41 -13.81 -10.64
CA PRO A 95 13.63 -14.83 -9.61
C PRO A 95 13.53 -14.25 -8.19
N ASP A 96 13.15 -15.08 -7.20
CA ASP A 96 12.93 -14.64 -5.81
C ASP A 96 14.14 -13.93 -5.18
N TRP A 97 15.37 -14.33 -5.54
CA TRP A 97 16.60 -13.72 -5.01
C TRP A 97 16.89 -12.32 -5.57
N LEU A 98 16.21 -11.93 -6.65
CA LEU A 98 16.36 -10.63 -7.31
C LEU A 98 15.12 -9.75 -7.17
N ASP A 99 13.98 -10.34 -6.79
CA ASP A 99 12.73 -9.63 -6.58
C ASP A 99 12.71 -8.89 -5.24
N ALA A 100 12.37 -7.61 -5.28
CA ALA A 100 12.10 -6.80 -4.08
C ALA A 100 10.65 -7.00 -3.59
N ALA A 101 10.26 -8.26 -3.33
CA ALA A 101 8.93 -8.59 -2.86
C ALA A 101 8.73 -8.14 -1.39
N VAL A 102 7.54 -7.65 -1.10
CA VAL A 102 7.10 -7.29 0.25
C VAL A 102 6.23 -8.41 0.79
N GLU A 103 6.55 -8.93 1.96
CA GLU A 103 5.88 -10.08 2.56
C GLU A 103 5.10 -9.69 3.82
N GLY A 104 3.91 -10.27 3.98
CA GLY A 104 3.14 -10.27 5.21
C GLY A 104 2.81 -11.70 5.62
N CYS A 105 2.87 -11.99 6.92
CA CYS A 105 2.52 -13.29 7.48
C CYS A 105 1.49 -13.19 8.61
N HIS A 106 0.62 -14.19 8.71
CA HIS A 106 -0.35 -14.34 9.79
C HIS A 106 -1.06 -15.70 9.75
N GLY A 107 -1.56 -16.20 10.88
CA GLY A 107 -2.42 -17.41 10.91
C GLY A 107 -3.77 -17.27 10.17
N ASP A 108 -4.15 -16.06 9.78
CA ASP A 108 -5.38 -15.74 9.02
C ASP A 108 -4.98 -15.13 7.67
N LEU A 109 -5.49 -15.69 6.58
CA LEU A 109 -5.11 -15.30 5.22
C LEU A 109 -5.44 -13.84 4.90
N ALA A 110 -6.61 -13.36 5.35
CA ALA A 110 -7.00 -11.98 5.07
C ALA A 110 -6.07 -11.01 5.81
N ILE A 111 -5.70 -11.31 7.06
CA ILE A 111 -4.69 -10.55 7.79
C ILE A 111 -3.35 -10.59 7.06
N ALA A 112 -2.85 -11.76 6.66
CA ALA A 112 -1.56 -11.89 5.95
C ALA A 112 -1.51 -11.03 4.67
N LEU A 113 -2.58 -11.07 3.86
CA LEU A 113 -2.73 -10.22 2.67
C LEU A 113 -2.73 -8.73 3.02
N THR A 114 -3.50 -8.34 4.04
CA THR A 114 -3.55 -6.92 4.46
C THR A 114 -2.27 -6.44 5.13
N SER A 115 -1.51 -7.31 5.80
CA SER A 115 -0.19 -6.98 6.34
C SER A 115 0.78 -6.66 5.20
N ALA A 116 0.85 -7.50 4.17
CA ALA A 116 1.68 -7.23 2.99
C ALA A 116 1.25 -5.91 2.30
N PHE A 117 -0.06 -5.68 2.19
CA PHE A 117 -0.62 -4.42 1.67
C PHE A 117 -0.16 -3.20 2.48
N VAL A 118 -0.26 -3.25 3.81
CA VAL A 118 0.15 -2.13 4.68
C VAL A 118 1.64 -1.84 4.53
N GLU A 119 2.50 -2.86 4.52
CA GLU A 119 3.94 -2.70 4.31
C GLU A 119 4.26 -2.05 2.95
N VAL A 120 3.53 -2.40 1.88
CA VAL A 120 3.64 -1.69 0.60
C VAL A 120 3.22 -0.22 0.71
N GLN A 121 2.16 0.08 1.48
CA GLN A 121 1.74 1.47 1.71
C GLN A 121 2.80 2.27 2.50
N VAL A 122 3.55 1.63 3.40
CA VAL A 122 4.72 2.23 4.08
C VAL A 122 5.81 2.54 3.05
N LEU A 123 6.22 1.53 2.29
CA LEU A 123 7.30 1.66 1.30
C LEU A 123 7.00 2.73 0.24
N THR A 124 5.74 2.82 -0.21
CA THR A 124 5.30 3.86 -1.15
C THR A 124 5.25 5.26 -0.51
N ALA A 125 4.88 5.36 0.77
CA ALA A 125 4.92 6.62 1.52
C ALA A 125 6.35 7.15 1.67
N GLU A 126 7.30 6.29 2.02
CA GLU A 126 8.72 6.64 2.17
C GLU A 126 9.34 7.07 0.83
N THR A 127 9.05 6.36 -0.26
CA THR A 127 9.52 6.71 -1.61
C THR A 127 8.97 8.05 -2.10
N SER A 128 7.79 8.46 -1.62
CA SER A 128 7.15 9.73 -2.02
C SER A 128 7.73 10.96 -1.31
N LEU A 129 8.59 10.79 -0.30
CA LEU A 129 9.26 11.92 0.34
C LEU A 129 10.28 12.52 -0.65
N PRO A 130 10.20 13.83 -0.95
CA PRO A 130 11.15 14.44 -1.87
C PRO A 130 12.56 14.28 -1.30
N SER A 131 13.42 13.55 -2.03
CA SER A 131 14.83 13.34 -1.66
C SER A 131 15.68 14.61 -1.78
N VAL A 132 15.06 15.74 -2.15
CA VAL A 132 15.71 17.04 -2.31
C VAL A 132 15.05 18.03 -1.34
N PRO A 133 15.82 18.83 -0.58
CA PRO A 133 15.27 19.91 0.21
C PRO A 133 14.37 20.79 -0.65
N SER A 134 13.15 21.06 -0.20
CA SER A 134 12.27 22.07 -0.79
C SER A 134 12.88 23.46 -0.57
N VAL A 135 13.82 23.85 -1.41
CA VAL A 135 14.33 25.23 -1.45
C VAL A 135 13.18 26.12 -1.90
N ARG A 136 12.73 27.04 -1.04
CA ARG A 136 11.81 28.11 -1.45
C ARG A 136 12.49 28.86 -2.60
N PRO A 137 11.80 29.17 -3.71
CA PRO A 137 12.35 30.06 -4.71
C PRO A 137 12.52 31.44 -4.05
N THR A 138 13.71 31.71 -3.52
CA THR A 138 14.13 33.07 -3.25
C THR A 138 14.26 33.70 -4.63
N ALA A 139 13.44 34.71 -4.92
CA ALA A 139 13.63 35.57 -6.07
C ALA A 139 14.92 36.37 -5.84
N ASP A 140 16.05 35.70 -6.01
CA ASP A 140 17.36 36.34 -5.94
C ASP A 140 17.58 37.03 -7.29
N ALA A 141 17.64 38.35 -7.26
CA ALA A 141 17.76 39.21 -8.45
C ALA A 141 19.14 39.10 -9.14
N LEU A 142 19.94 38.10 -8.77
CA LEU A 142 21.29 37.83 -9.27
C LEU A 142 21.43 36.44 -9.90
N TYR A 143 20.32 35.74 -10.20
CA TYR A 143 20.38 34.50 -10.95
C TYR A 143 20.55 34.79 -12.45
N GLU A 144 21.80 34.96 -12.89
CA GLU A 144 22.13 34.98 -14.31
C GLU A 144 21.98 33.57 -14.87
N ARG A 145 20.96 33.38 -15.74
CA ARG A 145 20.79 32.14 -16.49
C ARG A 145 21.96 32.00 -17.45
N ALA A 146 22.88 31.08 -17.15
CA ALA A 146 23.81 30.58 -18.15
C ALA A 146 22.98 29.84 -19.23
N ALA A 147 22.71 30.52 -20.34
CA ALA A 147 22.19 29.88 -21.53
C ALA A 147 23.29 28.98 -22.08
N CYS A 148 23.14 27.66 -21.94
CA CYS A 148 23.94 26.72 -22.70
C CYS A 148 23.50 26.83 -24.17
N GLU A 149 24.19 27.68 -24.94
CA GLU A 149 24.09 27.68 -26.39
C GLU A 149 24.71 26.38 -26.90
N ASN A 150 23.85 25.47 -27.36
CA ASN A 150 24.25 24.21 -27.97
C ASN A 150 24.56 24.53 -29.45
N PHE A 151 25.84 24.71 -29.78
CA PHE A 151 26.25 24.88 -31.19
C PHE A 151 26.10 23.54 -31.92
N SER A 152 25.27 23.54 -32.96
CA SER A 152 25.12 22.46 -33.95
C SER A 152 26.06 22.67 -35.12
#